data_AF-A0AAU2R420-F1
#
_entry.id   AF-A0AAU2R420-F1
#
_cell.length_a   1.000
_cell.length_b   1.000
_cell.length_c   1.000
_cell.angle_alpha   90.00
_cell.angle_beta   90.00
_cell.angle_gamma   90.00
#
_symmetry.space_group_name_H-M   'P 1'
#
loop_
_entity.id
_entity.type
_entity.pdbx_description
1 polymer ?
#
loop_
_entity_poly.entity_id
_entity_poly.type
_entity_poly.pdbx_seq_one_letter_code
_entity_poly.pdbx_strand_id
1 'polypeptide(L)'
;MTSGEADITRLYTAVEEAAALLGVDCSRDAMWPALTAFQDVLTDGSVVFNMVTSGGHIGDLSFDFTMPTAAGDPYTRALTHGLVDDTDHPIRTLFADIQARFPIQSYGVDHRLNGGFNKAYVFFPLSDLQDPARLADQLPSAPSGLQEHLRTFTAHGLDNKVSAIAIDYARRTWNLYFNGLSPDHVIRESALSLIRELGLPDPSDQLLSFIETSSALYPTFGWDSTKVERLSFSTRTTDPRALPALLEPKLGEFAAHAPYTYDGDRVLVYAGALSRSEEYYKLATYHQLATAAHDRIRTAS
;
A
#
# COMPACT_ATOMS: atom_id res chain seq x y z
N MET A 1 26.38 -19.75 -8.52
CA MET A 1 25.23 -18.98 -8.04
C MET A 1 25.57 -18.51 -6.63
N THR A 2 25.63 -17.20 -6.42
CA THR A 2 25.76 -16.66 -5.04
C THR A 2 24.42 -16.87 -4.31
N SER A 3 24.42 -16.83 -2.97
CA SER A 3 23.17 -16.98 -2.21
C SER A 3 22.09 -16.00 -2.69
N GLY A 4 22.44 -14.72 -2.84
CA GLY A 4 21.49 -13.69 -3.25
C GLY A 4 20.92 -13.87 -4.66
N GLU A 5 21.69 -14.43 -5.61
CA GLU A 5 21.19 -14.76 -6.95
C GLU A 5 20.16 -15.91 -6.91
N ALA A 6 20.38 -16.90 -6.04
CA ALA A 6 19.42 -17.97 -5.82
C ALA A 6 18.13 -17.44 -5.15
N ASP A 7 18.25 -16.46 -4.26
CA ASP A 7 17.13 -15.86 -3.53
C ASP A 7 16.21 -15.07 -4.47
N ILE A 8 16.77 -14.18 -5.30
CA ILE A 8 15.98 -13.43 -6.28
C ILE A 8 15.41 -14.32 -7.39
N THR A 9 16.06 -15.43 -7.72
CA THR A 9 15.51 -16.43 -8.65
C THR A 9 14.25 -17.08 -8.09
N ARG A 10 14.26 -17.48 -6.80
CA ARG A 10 13.07 -18.06 -6.16
C ARG A 10 11.94 -17.04 -6.06
N LEU A 11 12.25 -15.79 -5.72
CA LEU A 11 11.25 -14.73 -5.69
C LEU A 11 10.64 -14.47 -7.08
N TYR A 12 11.46 -14.42 -8.13
CA TYR A 12 10.96 -14.29 -9.50
C TYR A 12 9.97 -15.41 -9.84
N THR A 13 10.30 -16.68 -9.53
CA THR A 13 9.40 -17.81 -9.77
C THR A 13 8.07 -17.65 -9.03
N ALA A 14 8.10 -17.22 -7.77
CA ALA A 14 6.86 -16.98 -7.02
C ALA A 14 6.01 -15.84 -7.60
N VAL A 15 6.65 -14.79 -8.13
CA VAL A 15 5.95 -13.70 -8.82
C VAL A 15 5.34 -14.19 -10.13
N GLU A 16 6.06 -14.99 -10.91
CA GLU A 16 5.58 -15.60 -12.16
C GLU A 16 4.36 -16.51 -11.91
N GLU A 17 4.41 -17.34 -10.86
CA GLU A 17 3.27 -18.15 -10.41
C GLU A 17 2.07 -17.28 -9.99
N ALA A 18 2.29 -16.22 -9.21
CA ALA A 18 1.25 -15.30 -8.81
C ALA A 18 0.63 -14.55 -10.01
N ALA A 19 1.44 -14.12 -10.97
CA ALA A 19 0.99 -13.44 -12.18
C ALA A 19 0.15 -14.39 -13.06
N ALA A 20 0.55 -15.65 -13.16
CA ALA A 20 -0.18 -16.67 -13.92
C ALA A 20 -1.61 -16.90 -13.38
N LEU A 21 -1.81 -16.86 -12.06
CA LEU A 21 -3.15 -16.94 -11.45
C LEU A 21 -4.07 -15.80 -11.89
N LEU A 22 -3.50 -14.65 -12.26
CA LEU A 22 -4.24 -13.47 -12.67
C LEU A 22 -4.34 -13.31 -14.20
N GLY A 23 -3.60 -14.14 -14.94
CA GLY A 23 -3.43 -14.00 -16.39
C GLY A 23 -2.65 -12.72 -16.76
N VAL A 24 -1.72 -12.30 -15.90
CA VAL A 24 -0.85 -11.14 -16.13
C VAL A 24 0.50 -11.64 -16.66
N ASP A 25 0.99 -11.00 -17.72
CA ASP A 25 2.31 -11.32 -18.25
C ASP A 25 3.41 -10.90 -17.26
N CYS A 26 4.34 -11.83 -17.00
CA CYS A 26 5.52 -11.60 -16.17
C CYS A 26 6.76 -11.78 -17.04
N SER A 27 7.47 -10.68 -17.31
CA SER A 27 8.72 -10.71 -18.08
C SER A 27 9.90 -10.70 -17.13
N ARG A 28 10.74 -11.75 -17.23
CA ARG A 28 12.03 -11.79 -16.54
C ARG A 28 12.86 -10.55 -16.84
N ASP A 29 12.98 -10.17 -18.11
CA ASP A 29 13.81 -9.03 -18.52
C ASP A 29 13.32 -7.70 -17.93
N ALA A 30 12.00 -7.54 -17.74
CA ALA A 30 11.44 -6.35 -17.12
C ALA A 30 11.65 -6.33 -15.60
N MET A 31 11.52 -7.48 -14.93
CA MET A 31 11.63 -7.59 -13.47
C MET A 31 13.06 -7.67 -12.95
N TRP A 32 13.96 -8.31 -13.70
CA TRP A 32 15.29 -8.66 -13.23
C TRP A 32 16.12 -7.45 -12.76
N PRO A 33 16.06 -6.27 -13.42
CA PRO A 33 16.74 -5.07 -12.93
C PRO A 33 16.31 -4.67 -11.52
N ALA A 34 15.02 -4.74 -11.20
CA ALA A 34 14.51 -4.40 -9.88
C ALA A 34 14.93 -5.43 -8.83
N LEU A 35 14.81 -6.72 -9.14
CA LEU A 35 15.26 -7.79 -8.25
C LEU A 35 16.76 -7.67 -7.94
N THR A 36 17.58 -7.32 -8.94
CA THR A 36 19.02 -7.12 -8.78
C THR A 36 19.33 -5.87 -7.94
N ALA A 37 18.63 -4.76 -8.18
CA ALA A 37 18.86 -3.50 -7.46
C ALA A 37 18.55 -3.59 -5.96
N PHE A 38 17.65 -4.50 -5.55
CA PHE A 38 17.22 -4.67 -4.17
C PHE A 38 17.58 -6.05 -3.59
N GLN A 39 18.44 -6.81 -4.26
CA GLN A 39 18.84 -8.18 -3.87
C GLN A 39 19.22 -8.31 -2.40
N ASP A 40 19.92 -7.32 -1.84
CA ASP A 40 20.43 -7.28 -0.47
C ASP A 40 19.34 -7.09 0.61
N VAL A 41 18.11 -6.73 0.23
CA VAL A 41 17.02 -6.47 1.19
C VAL A 41 15.79 -7.37 1.01
N LEU A 42 15.73 -8.15 -0.07
CA LEU A 42 14.56 -8.98 -0.38
C LEU A 42 14.42 -10.22 0.51
N THR A 43 15.50 -10.68 1.15
CA THR A 43 15.50 -11.91 1.96
C THR A 43 14.95 -11.72 3.37
N ASP A 44 15.07 -10.51 3.93
CA ASP A 44 14.82 -10.27 5.35
C ASP A 44 13.51 -9.50 5.61
N GLY A 45 12.98 -8.86 4.57
CA GLY A 45 11.74 -8.09 4.60
C GLY A 45 10.47 -8.93 4.46
N SER A 46 9.31 -8.30 4.62
CA SER A 46 8.07 -8.89 4.12
C SER A 46 8.00 -8.69 2.61
N VAL A 47 7.43 -9.66 1.89
CA VAL A 47 7.12 -9.57 0.46
C VAL A 47 5.63 -9.85 0.30
N VAL A 48 4.96 -8.98 -0.46
CA VAL A 48 3.51 -8.99 -0.68
C VAL A 48 3.24 -8.93 -2.17
N PHE A 49 2.33 -9.74 -2.67
CA PHE A 49 1.81 -9.63 -4.03
C PHE A 49 0.47 -8.90 -3.97
N ASN A 50 0.36 -7.80 -4.70
CA ASN A 50 -0.80 -6.91 -4.61
C ASN A 50 -1.44 -6.67 -5.98
N MET A 51 -2.76 -6.88 -6.04
CA MET A 51 -3.55 -6.74 -7.26
C MET A 51 -4.76 -5.84 -7.06
N VAL A 52 -5.28 -5.28 -8.16
CA VAL A 52 -6.36 -4.28 -8.18
C VAL A 52 -7.37 -4.62 -9.29
N THR A 53 -8.67 -4.54 -8.98
CA THR A 53 -9.78 -4.79 -9.92
C THR A 53 -10.44 -3.49 -10.42
N SER A 54 -9.66 -2.53 -10.90
CA SER A 54 -10.21 -1.26 -11.45
C SER A 54 -10.84 -1.49 -12.83
N GLY A 55 -11.96 -0.82 -13.11
CA GLY A 55 -12.69 -1.00 -14.37
C GLY A 55 -13.22 -2.42 -14.63
N GLY A 56 -13.35 -3.25 -13.58
CA GLY A 56 -13.77 -4.66 -13.70
C GLY A 56 -12.69 -5.57 -14.30
N HIS A 57 -11.44 -5.12 -14.38
CA HIS A 57 -10.33 -5.90 -14.91
C HIS A 57 -9.11 -5.86 -13.99
N ILE A 58 -8.25 -6.88 -14.12
CA ILE A 58 -6.94 -6.93 -13.47
C ILE A 58 -5.93 -6.51 -14.52
N GLY A 59 -5.42 -5.28 -14.41
CA GLY A 59 -4.48 -4.74 -15.38
C GLY A 59 -3.02 -5.08 -15.10
N ASP A 60 -2.68 -5.38 -13.85
CA ASP A 60 -1.29 -5.60 -13.43
C ASP A 60 -1.23 -6.28 -12.05
N LEU A 61 -0.03 -6.76 -11.70
CA LEU A 61 0.36 -7.23 -10.37
C LEU A 61 1.52 -6.35 -9.87
N SER A 62 1.54 -6.01 -8.58
CA SER A 62 2.73 -5.45 -7.94
C SER A 62 3.35 -6.46 -6.98
N PHE A 63 4.68 -6.45 -6.90
CA PHE A 63 5.41 -7.06 -5.82
C PHE A 63 5.93 -5.95 -4.91
N ASP A 64 5.45 -5.98 -3.68
CA ASP A 64 5.74 -4.99 -2.66
C ASP A 64 6.67 -5.63 -1.63
N PHE A 65 7.70 -4.92 -1.19
CA PHE A 65 8.59 -5.44 -0.16
C PHE A 65 9.02 -4.35 0.82
N THR A 66 9.29 -4.75 2.06
CA THR A 66 9.81 -3.86 3.08
C THR A 66 11.32 -3.93 3.14
N MET A 67 11.98 -2.83 3.49
CA MET A 67 13.43 -2.79 3.70
C MET A 67 13.80 -2.01 4.97
N PRO A 68 14.91 -2.37 5.65
CA PRO A 68 15.38 -1.64 6.81
C PRO A 68 15.87 -0.25 6.43
N THR A 69 15.76 0.73 7.34
CA THR A 69 16.18 2.11 7.06
C THR A 69 17.68 2.24 6.75
N ALA A 70 18.50 1.36 7.32
CA ALA A 70 19.94 1.28 7.07
C ALA A 70 20.31 0.93 5.62
N ALA A 71 19.38 0.36 4.84
CA ALA A 71 19.61 0.02 3.44
C ALA A 71 19.51 1.24 2.49
N GLY A 72 19.18 2.42 3.02
CA GLY A 72 19.11 3.68 2.30
C GLY A 72 17.72 4.00 1.73
N ASP A 73 17.62 5.16 1.09
CA ASP A 73 16.39 5.63 0.44
C ASP A 73 16.05 4.79 -0.80
N PRO A 74 14.88 4.11 -0.84
CA PRO A 74 14.45 3.32 -1.99
C PRO A 74 14.33 4.11 -3.29
N TYR A 75 13.93 5.39 -3.25
CA TYR A 75 13.79 6.20 -4.46
C TYR A 75 15.15 6.58 -5.04
N THR A 76 16.08 7.02 -4.19
CA THR A 76 17.47 7.28 -4.60
C THR A 76 18.13 6.04 -5.21
N ARG A 77 17.87 4.86 -4.62
CA ARG A 77 18.34 3.58 -5.16
C ARG A 77 17.69 3.27 -6.51
N ALA A 78 16.38 3.44 -6.66
CA ALA A 78 15.68 3.25 -7.92
C ALA A 78 16.21 4.16 -9.04
N LEU A 79 16.49 5.44 -8.74
CA LEU A 79 17.12 6.38 -9.69
C LEU A 79 18.52 5.90 -10.12
N THR A 80 19.35 5.50 -9.17
CA THR A 80 20.74 5.06 -9.44
C THR A 80 20.78 3.83 -10.34
N HIS A 81 19.80 2.95 -10.22
CA HIS A 81 19.67 1.74 -11.03
C HIS A 81 18.82 1.92 -12.29
N GLY A 82 18.35 3.14 -12.59
CA GLY A 82 17.56 3.43 -13.80
C GLY A 82 16.17 2.78 -13.79
N LEU A 83 15.59 2.53 -12.61
CA LEU A 83 14.26 1.92 -12.47
C LEU A 83 13.12 2.94 -12.52
N VAL A 84 13.45 4.21 -12.36
CA VAL A 84 12.53 5.35 -12.42
C VAL A 84 13.28 6.54 -13.01
N ASP A 85 12.56 7.37 -13.77
CA ASP A 85 13.13 8.60 -14.32
C ASP A 85 13.27 9.68 -13.23
N ASP A 86 14.30 10.53 -13.36
CA ASP A 86 14.42 11.74 -12.55
C ASP A 86 13.35 12.77 -12.96
N THR A 87 12.99 13.67 -12.04
CA THR A 87 11.90 14.63 -12.28
C THR A 87 12.07 15.93 -11.51
N ASP A 88 11.81 17.07 -12.15
CA ASP A 88 11.80 18.37 -11.45
C ASP A 88 10.54 18.60 -10.58
N HIS A 89 9.65 17.61 -10.48
CA HIS A 89 8.41 17.70 -9.71
C HIS A 89 8.69 17.64 -8.18
N PRO A 90 7.91 18.35 -7.32
CA PRO A 90 8.11 18.36 -5.86
C PRO A 90 8.18 16.99 -5.19
N ILE A 91 7.53 15.98 -5.79
CA ILE A 91 7.57 14.58 -5.33
C ILE A 91 9.00 14.03 -5.22
N ARG A 92 9.95 14.55 -6.02
CA ARG A 92 11.36 14.11 -6.03
C ARG A 92 12.00 14.23 -4.65
N THR A 93 11.70 15.28 -3.89
CA THR A 93 12.33 15.52 -2.59
C THR A 93 11.48 15.03 -1.41
N LEU A 94 10.23 14.65 -1.64
CA LEU A 94 9.28 14.32 -0.57
C LEU A 94 9.79 13.19 0.34
N PHE A 95 10.37 12.12 -0.22
CA PHE A 95 10.87 11.00 0.59
C PHE A 95 12.00 11.44 1.53
N ALA A 96 12.99 12.16 0.99
CA ALA A 96 14.10 12.71 1.77
C ALA A 96 13.61 13.74 2.81
N ASP A 97 12.58 14.53 2.47
CA ASP A 97 11.99 15.49 3.38
C ASP A 97 11.35 14.82 4.60
N ILE A 98 10.66 13.69 4.38
CA ILE A 98 10.07 12.87 5.45
C ILE A 98 11.18 12.25 6.31
N GLN A 99 12.20 11.66 5.70
CA GLN A 99 13.36 11.09 6.40
C GLN A 99 14.04 12.08 7.33
N ALA A 100 14.18 13.34 6.91
CA ALA A 100 14.87 14.36 7.68
C ALA A 100 14.08 14.86 8.91
N ARG A 101 12.77 14.61 8.98
CA ARG A 101 11.86 15.29 9.93
C ARG A 101 11.04 14.35 10.81
N PHE A 102 10.89 13.10 10.41
CA PHE A 102 10.03 12.12 11.08
C PHE A 102 10.79 10.85 11.45
N PRO A 103 10.42 10.21 12.57
CA PRO A 103 11.01 8.93 12.96
C PRO A 103 10.48 7.83 12.05
N ILE A 104 11.37 7.06 11.43
CA ILE A 104 10.97 6.01 10.48
C ILE A 104 11.38 4.64 11.02
N GLN A 105 10.42 3.71 11.05
CA GLN A 105 10.65 2.33 11.45
C GLN A 105 11.26 1.51 10.31
N SER A 106 10.70 1.64 9.11
CA SER A 106 11.15 0.92 7.92
C SER A 106 10.68 1.63 6.65
N TYR A 107 11.22 1.20 5.52
CA TYR A 107 10.73 1.60 4.20
C TYR A 107 10.02 0.45 3.51
N GLY A 108 9.36 0.75 2.40
CA GLY A 108 8.92 -0.25 1.45
C GLY A 108 9.01 0.23 0.02
N VAL A 109 8.85 -0.69 -0.90
CA VAL A 109 8.85 -0.49 -2.35
C VAL A 109 7.64 -1.21 -2.92
N ASP A 110 6.95 -0.59 -3.87
CA ASP A 110 5.94 -1.23 -4.74
C ASP A 110 6.47 -1.13 -6.17
N HIS A 111 6.65 -2.31 -6.77
CA HIS A 111 7.10 -2.45 -8.13
C HIS A 111 6.08 -3.26 -8.92
N ARG A 112 5.58 -2.66 -10.00
CA ARG A 112 4.60 -3.26 -10.90
C ARG A 112 5.30 -4.10 -11.95
N LEU A 113 4.75 -5.26 -12.29
CA LEU A 113 5.39 -6.17 -13.25
C LEU A 113 5.55 -5.51 -14.63
N ASN A 114 4.52 -4.81 -15.09
CA ASN A 114 4.50 -4.14 -16.40
C ASN A 114 4.75 -2.63 -16.31
N GLY A 115 4.77 -2.08 -15.10
CA GLY A 115 4.89 -0.64 -14.85
C GLY A 115 6.18 -0.18 -14.18
N GLY A 116 7.07 -1.11 -13.81
CA GLY A 116 8.34 -0.78 -13.14
C GLY A 116 8.17 -0.28 -11.71
N PHE A 117 9.20 0.43 -11.22
CA PHE A 117 9.17 1.04 -9.88
C PHE A 117 8.05 2.08 -9.83
N ASN A 118 7.12 1.90 -8.89
CA ASN A 118 5.90 2.69 -8.84
C ASN A 118 5.83 3.53 -7.56
N LYS A 119 6.02 2.89 -6.40
CA LYS A 119 5.95 3.60 -5.10
C LYS A 119 7.11 3.30 -4.17
N ALA A 120 7.37 4.27 -3.31
CA ALA A 120 8.12 4.07 -2.07
C ALA A 120 7.21 4.31 -0.86
N TYR A 121 7.39 3.50 0.18
CA TYR A 121 6.66 3.63 1.44
C TYR A 121 7.59 4.08 2.57
N VAL A 122 7.04 4.90 3.45
CA VAL A 122 7.59 5.21 4.77
C VAL A 122 6.63 4.63 5.81
N PHE A 123 7.15 3.83 6.75
CA PHE A 123 6.38 3.31 7.87
C PHE A 123 6.85 3.96 9.17
N PHE A 124 5.90 4.54 9.91
CA PHE A 124 6.16 5.13 11.22
C PHE A 124 6.11 4.06 12.32
N PRO A 125 6.86 4.20 13.43
CA PRO A 125 6.74 3.30 14.57
C PRO A 125 5.30 3.28 15.11
N LEU A 126 4.74 2.10 15.39
CA LEU A 126 3.38 2.00 15.95
C LEU A 126 3.22 2.66 17.33
N SER A 127 4.32 2.86 18.05
CA SER A 127 4.36 3.59 19.32
C SER A 127 4.42 5.12 19.14
N ASP A 128 4.60 5.60 17.92
CA ASP A 128 4.76 7.01 17.56
C ASP A 128 4.12 7.24 16.18
N LEU A 129 2.79 7.09 16.14
CA LEU A 129 1.99 7.41 14.95
C LEU A 129 1.96 8.92 14.76
N GLN A 130 2.02 9.34 13.50
CA GLN A 130 2.17 10.76 13.17
C GLN A 130 0.81 11.47 13.06
N ASP A 131 0.88 12.79 13.24
CA ASP A 131 -0.27 13.68 13.15
C ASP A 131 -0.34 14.35 11.76
N PRO A 132 -1.51 14.36 11.09
CA PRO A 132 -1.68 15.03 9.80
C PRO A 132 -1.28 16.50 9.80
N ALA A 133 -1.57 17.25 10.88
CA ALA A 133 -1.23 18.66 10.97
C ALA A 133 0.28 18.87 11.08
N ARG A 134 0.98 17.99 11.82
CA ARG A 134 2.45 18.01 11.87
C ARG A 134 3.07 17.71 10.50
N LEU A 135 2.50 16.76 9.75
CA LEU A 135 2.95 16.46 8.38
C LEU A 135 2.76 17.67 7.46
N ALA A 136 1.61 18.34 7.51
CA ALA A 136 1.33 19.51 6.69
C ALA A 136 2.26 20.70 7.02
N ASP A 137 2.56 20.92 8.29
CA ASP A 137 3.47 21.99 8.75
C ASP A 137 4.93 21.74 8.37
N GLN A 138 5.39 20.49 8.53
CA GLN A 138 6.81 20.17 8.39
C GLN A 138 7.22 19.71 6.98
N LEU A 139 6.29 19.41 6.08
CA LEU A 139 6.59 18.93 4.72
C LEU A 139 6.16 19.97 3.66
N PRO A 140 7.04 20.91 3.28
CA PRO A 140 6.73 21.90 2.23
C PRO A 140 6.41 21.27 0.86
N SER A 141 6.95 20.06 0.60
CA SER A 141 6.73 19.31 -0.63
C SER A 141 5.44 18.48 -0.61
N ALA A 142 4.68 18.44 0.49
CA ALA A 142 3.42 17.69 0.56
C ALA A 142 2.33 18.33 -0.33
N PRO A 143 1.42 17.52 -0.90
CA PRO A 143 0.23 18.02 -1.58
C PRO A 143 -0.58 18.97 -0.71
N SER A 144 -0.97 20.13 -1.27
CA SER A 144 -1.77 21.14 -0.55
C SER A 144 -3.13 20.63 -0.10
N GLY A 145 -3.63 19.55 -0.72
CA GLY A 145 -4.84 18.85 -0.28
C GLY A 145 -4.78 18.39 1.18
N LEU A 146 -3.60 18.03 1.71
CA LEU A 146 -3.51 17.66 3.13
C LEU A 146 -3.95 18.81 4.05
N GLN A 147 -3.45 20.02 3.79
CA GLN A 147 -3.78 21.21 4.58
C GLN A 147 -5.28 21.54 4.53
N GLU A 148 -5.90 21.39 3.36
CA GLU A 148 -7.33 21.65 3.14
C GLU A 148 -8.22 20.75 4.02
N HIS A 149 -7.81 19.49 4.21
CA HIS A 149 -8.62 18.46 4.86
C HIS A 149 -8.26 18.21 6.34
N LEU A 150 -7.32 18.97 6.93
CA LEU A 150 -6.92 18.79 8.34
C LEU A 150 -8.10 18.85 9.31
N ARG A 151 -8.98 19.84 9.14
CA ARG A 151 -10.15 20.00 10.02
C ARG A 151 -11.08 18.80 9.95
N THR A 152 -11.28 18.24 8.76
CA THR A 152 -12.06 17.02 8.56
C THR A 152 -11.39 15.86 9.28
N PHE A 153 -10.08 15.64 9.10
CA PHE A 153 -9.39 14.55 9.79
C PHE A 153 -9.48 14.66 11.32
N THR A 154 -9.31 15.85 11.88
CA THR A 154 -9.48 16.08 13.33
C THR A 154 -10.92 15.83 13.78
N ALA A 155 -11.92 16.33 13.04
CA ALA A 155 -13.33 16.12 13.38
C ALA A 155 -13.73 14.63 13.38
N HIS A 156 -13.08 13.81 12.57
CA HIS A 156 -13.27 12.36 12.50
C HIS A 156 -12.31 11.56 13.38
N GLY A 157 -11.58 12.21 14.30
CA GLY A 157 -10.71 11.54 15.27
C GLY A 157 -9.48 10.86 14.65
N LEU A 158 -9.03 11.32 13.48
CA LEU A 158 -7.90 10.76 12.75
C LEU A 158 -6.54 11.38 13.12
N ASP A 159 -6.52 12.31 14.09
CA ASP A 159 -5.29 12.86 14.65
C ASP A 159 -4.41 11.74 15.23
N ASN A 160 -3.09 11.89 15.12
CA ASN A 160 -2.10 10.95 15.65
C ASN A 160 -2.33 9.47 15.24
N LYS A 161 -2.87 9.22 14.03
CA LYS A 161 -3.13 7.87 13.51
C LYS A 161 -2.36 7.53 12.23
N VAL A 162 -1.54 8.45 11.71
CA VAL A 162 -0.79 8.19 10.48
C VAL A 162 0.31 7.16 10.74
N SER A 163 0.17 5.97 10.17
CA SER A 163 1.12 4.86 10.31
C SER A 163 2.06 4.70 9.13
N ALA A 164 1.65 5.19 7.95
CA ALA A 164 2.50 5.10 6.76
C ALA A 164 2.15 6.18 5.74
N ILE A 165 3.10 6.44 4.85
CA ILE A 165 2.92 7.25 3.64
C ILE A 165 3.41 6.42 2.46
N ALA A 166 2.63 6.32 1.40
CA ALA A 166 3.10 5.79 0.12
C ALA A 166 3.21 6.92 -0.89
N ILE A 167 4.34 7.02 -1.58
CA ILE A 167 4.62 8.04 -2.60
C ILE A 167 4.64 7.32 -3.94
N ASP A 168 3.64 7.58 -4.78
CA ASP A 168 3.48 7.00 -6.12
C ASP A 168 4.10 7.96 -7.15
N TYR A 169 5.31 7.63 -7.60
CA TYR A 169 6.09 8.44 -8.53
C TYR A 169 5.52 8.39 -9.95
N ALA A 170 4.91 7.27 -10.35
CA ALA A 170 4.32 7.12 -11.67
C ALA A 170 3.07 7.98 -11.84
N ARG A 171 2.27 8.14 -10.78
CA ARG A 171 1.03 8.92 -10.80
C ARG A 171 1.15 10.30 -10.17
N ARG A 172 2.28 10.63 -9.55
CA ARG A 172 2.48 11.85 -8.77
C ARG A 172 1.41 12.03 -7.71
N THR A 173 1.17 10.97 -6.95
CA THR A 173 0.23 10.96 -5.83
C THR A 173 0.90 10.46 -4.58
N TRP A 174 0.27 10.71 -3.44
CA TRP A 174 0.62 10.03 -2.20
C TRP A 174 -0.63 9.51 -1.49
N ASN A 175 -0.45 8.43 -0.72
CA ASN A 175 -1.47 7.87 0.16
C ASN A 175 -1.07 8.13 1.61
N LEU A 176 -2.00 8.62 2.42
CA LEU A 176 -1.80 8.84 3.86
C LEU A 176 -2.51 7.73 4.64
N TYR A 177 -1.78 6.78 5.23
CA TYR A 177 -2.39 5.63 5.89
C TYR A 177 -2.69 5.92 7.35
N PHE A 178 -3.98 5.92 7.68
CA PHE A 178 -4.49 5.95 9.05
C PHE A 178 -4.76 4.54 9.54
N ASN A 179 -4.23 4.19 10.70
CA ASN A 179 -4.40 2.87 11.32
C ASN A 179 -4.93 3.01 12.75
N GLY A 180 -5.35 1.89 13.36
CA GLY A 180 -5.94 1.90 14.70
C GLY A 180 -7.31 2.60 14.71
N LEU A 181 -8.11 2.38 13.67
CA LEU A 181 -9.51 2.81 13.64
C LEU A 181 -10.28 2.09 14.75
N SER A 182 -11.07 2.84 15.52
CA SER A 182 -12.06 2.27 16.43
C SER A 182 -13.32 1.87 15.66
N PRO A 183 -14.20 1.02 16.24
CA PRO A 183 -15.49 0.70 15.63
C PRO A 183 -16.29 1.93 15.20
N ASP A 184 -16.25 3.02 15.98
CA ASP A 184 -16.97 4.26 15.70
C ASP A 184 -16.53 4.95 14.40
N HIS A 185 -15.31 4.70 13.92
CA HIS A 185 -14.83 5.28 12.65
C HIS A 185 -15.44 4.60 11.43
N VAL A 186 -15.86 3.34 11.57
CA VAL A 186 -16.24 2.48 10.43
C VAL A 186 -17.71 2.09 10.42
N ILE A 187 -18.50 2.51 11.42
CA ILE A 187 -19.96 2.43 11.32
C ILE A 187 -20.44 3.25 10.12
N ARG A 188 -21.54 2.80 9.50
CA ARG A 188 -22.11 3.41 8.28
C ARG A 188 -22.25 4.92 8.35
N GLU A 189 -22.78 5.45 9.45
CA GLU A 189 -23.01 6.89 9.62
C GLU A 189 -21.70 7.69 9.56
N SER A 190 -20.71 7.31 10.36
CA SER A 190 -19.40 7.96 10.40
C SER A 190 -18.66 7.86 9.06
N ALA A 191 -18.67 6.67 8.44
CA ALA A 191 -18.04 6.45 7.15
C ALA A 191 -18.67 7.32 6.05
N LEU A 192 -20.00 7.37 5.98
CA LEU A 192 -20.73 8.21 5.02
C LEU A 192 -20.45 9.70 5.25
N SER A 193 -20.42 10.12 6.50
CA SER A 193 -20.09 11.50 6.87
C SER A 193 -18.70 11.90 6.35
N LEU A 194 -17.69 11.08 6.65
CA LEU A 194 -16.32 11.30 6.18
C LEU A 194 -16.24 11.33 4.65
N ILE A 195 -16.83 10.35 3.96
CA ILE A 195 -16.82 10.26 2.49
C ILE A 195 -17.39 11.53 1.86
N ARG A 196 -18.53 12.02 2.37
CA ARG A 196 -19.19 13.23 1.86
C ARG A 196 -18.39 14.49 2.12
N GLU A 197 -17.81 14.64 3.31
CA GLU A 197 -16.95 15.78 3.65
C GLU A 197 -15.69 15.84 2.78
N LEU A 198 -15.13 14.68 2.41
CA LEU A 198 -14.01 14.59 1.46
C LEU A 198 -14.44 14.80 -0.01
N GLY A 199 -15.74 14.99 -0.26
CA GLY A 199 -16.28 15.30 -1.59
C GLY A 199 -16.26 14.13 -2.57
N LEU A 200 -16.35 12.90 -2.05
CA LEU A 200 -16.50 11.66 -2.80
C LEU A 200 -17.99 11.28 -2.93
N PRO A 201 -18.37 10.49 -3.95
CA PRO A 201 -19.75 10.05 -4.14
C PRO A 201 -20.21 9.10 -3.02
N ASP A 202 -21.53 8.92 -2.88
CA ASP A 202 -22.07 7.95 -1.93
C ASP A 202 -21.63 6.51 -2.35
N PRO A 203 -21.09 5.70 -1.42
CA PRO A 203 -20.66 4.34 -1.69
C PRO A 203 -21.85 3.38 -1.84
N SER A 204 -21.64 2.27 -2.54
CA SER A 204 -22.58 1.15 -2.58
C SER A 204 -22.77 0.50 -1.20
N ASP A 205 -23.91 -0.17 -1.00
CA ASP A 205 -24.17 -0.97 0.21
C ASP A 205 -23.12 -2.07 0.42
N GLN A 206 -22.55 -2.58 -0.68
CA GLN A 206 -21.49 -3.58 -0.66
C GLN A 206 -20.20 -3.00 -0.10
N LEU A 207 -19.77 -1.84 -0.61
CA LEU A 207 -18.60 -1.14 -0.08
C LEU A 207 -18.82 -0.72 1.37
N LEU A 208 -20.00 -0.21 1.74
CA LEU A 208 -20.33 0.13 3.13
C LEU A 208 -20.22 -1.08 4.06
N SER A 209 -20.75 -2.23 3.65
CA SER A 209 -20.67 -3.46 4.44
C SER A 209 -19.22 -3.94 4.61
N PHE A 210 -18.36 -3.71 3.60
CA PHE A 210 -16.93 -3.96 3.73
C PHE A 210 -16.23 -2.95 4.67
N ILE A 211 -16.58 -1.66 4.58
CA ILE A 211 -16.00 -0.60 5.42
C ILE A 211 -16.16 -0.94 6.91
N GLU A 212 -17.31 -1.47 7.32
CA GLU A 212 -17.57 -1.87 8.72
C GLU A 212 -16.58 -2.90 9.27
N THR A 213 -15.85 -3.61 8.40
CA THR A 213 -14.82 -4.61 8.78
C THR A 213 -13.40 -4.04 8.81
N SER A 214 -13.22 -2.78 8.42
CA SER A 214 -11.92 -2.18 8.17
C SER A 214 -11.24 -1.70 9.45
N SER A 215 -9.91 -1.80 9.48
CA SER A 215 -9.07 -1.36 10.59
C SER A 215 -8.14 -0.21 10.23
N ALA A 216 -8.04 0.10 8.93
CA ALA A 216 -7.27 1.20 8.40
C ALA A 216 -8.00 1.87 7.22
N LEU A 217 -7.70 3.14 6.99
CA LEU A 217 -8.15 3.89 5.83
C LEU A 217 -7.00 4.74 5.28
N TYR A 218 -7.09 5.13 4.00
CA TYR A 218 -6.12 6.05 3.41
C TYR A 218 -6.74 6.90 2.29
N PRO A 219 -6.78 8.23 2.43
CA PRO A 219 -7.02 9.12 1.30
C PRO A 219 -5.78 9.19 0.40
N THR A 220 -6.01 9.49 -0.88
CA THR A 220 -4.98 9.77 -1.87
C THR A 220 -5.08 11.22 -2.33
N PHE A 221 -3.93 11.88 -2.44
CA PHE A 221 -3.82 13.24 -2.97
C PHE A 221 -2.76 13.32 -4.07
N GLY A 222 -3.01 14.15 -5.08
CA GLY A 222 -2.02 14.62 -6.04
C GLY A 222 -1.65 16.09 -5.78
N TRP A 223 -0.66 16.61 -6.50
CA TRP A 223 -0.22 18.01 -6.39
C TRP A 223 -1.07 18.99 -7.20
N ASP A 224 -1.83 18.50 -8.19
CA ASP A 224 -2.56 19.35 -9.14
C ASP A 224 -3.92 19.84 -8.60
N SER A 225 -4.33 19.37 -7.42
CA SER A 225 -5.65 19.67 -6.84
C SER A 225 -5.65 19.46 -5.32
N THR A 226 -6.48 20.23 -4.60
CA THR A 226 -6.72 20.04 -3.16
C THR A 226 -7.74 18.93 -2.85
N LYS A 227 -8.44 18.43 -3.86
CA LYS A 227 -9.45 17.37 -3.72
C LYS A 227 -8.79 16.02 -3.45
N VAL A 228 -9.43 15.21 -2.60
CA VAL A 228 -9.12 13.79 -2.47
C VAL A 228 -9.44 13.09 -3.79
N GLU A 229 -8.48 12.34 -4.32
CA GLU A 229 -8.65 11.59 -5.57
C GLU A 229 -9.43 10.29 -5.36
N ARG A 230 -9.12 9.60 -4.25
CA ARG A 230 -9.78 8.39 -3.80
C ARG A 230 -9.61 8.22 -2.29
N LEU A 231 -10.55 7.53 -1.68
CA LEU A 231 -10.46 7.04 -0.31
C LEU A 231 -10.50 5.52 -0.34
N SER A 232 -9.63 4.86 0.42
CA SER A 232 -9.64 3.40 0.55
C SER A 232 -9.77 3.00 2.00
N PHE A 233 -10.53 1.95 2.25
CA PHE A 233 -10.61 1.27 3.53
C PHE A 233 -10.01 -0.11 3.39
N SER A 234 -9.38 -0.63 4.44
CA SER A 234 -8.72 -1.93 4.37
C SER A 234 -8.85 -2.74 5.65
N THR A 235 -8.89 -4.06 5.48
CA THR A 235 -8.91 -5.04 6.56
C THR A 235 -7.86 -6.11 6.33
N ARG A 236 -7.19 -6.51 7.41
CA ARG A 236 -6.24 -7.64 7.42
C ARG A 236 -6.97 -8.86 7.95
N THR A 237 -6.87 -9.98 7.25
CA THR A 237 -7.59 -11.23 7.57
C THR A 237 -6.78 -12.45 7.16
N THR A 238 -7.15 -13.60 7.69
CA THR A 238 -6.70 -14.92 7.21
C THR A 238 -7.76 -15.64 6.39
N ASP A 239 -8.98 -15.09 6.30
CA ASP A 239 -10.08 -15.68 5.53
C ASP A 239 -10.00 -15.30 4.04
N PRO A 240 -9.72 -16.26 3.14
CA PRO A 240 -9.70 -16.01 1.70
C PRO A 240 -11.08 -15.74 1.11
N ARG A 241 -12.16 -15.87 1.89
CA ARG A 241 -13.55 -15.62 1.47
C ARG A 241 -14.15 -14.37 2.10
N ALA A 242 -13.32 -13.48 2.64
CA ALA A 242 -13.77 -12.18 3.13
C ALA A 242 -14.39 -11.32 2.00
N LEU A 243 -15.14 -10.29 2.39
CA LEU A 243 -16.16 -9.64 1.57
C LEU A 243 -15.68 -8.68 0.45
N PRO A 244 -14.43 -8.77 -0.07
CA PRO A 244 -14.25 -8.53 -1.51
C PRO A 244 -14.09 -9.78 -2.38
N ALA A 245 -13.57 -10.88 -1.84
CA ALA A 245 -13.38 -12.12 -2.59
C ALA A 245 -14.70 -12.77 -3.03
N LEU A 246 -15.80 -12.49 -2.33
CA LEU A 246 -17.13 -12.92 -2.73
C LEU A 246 -17.73 -12.07 -3.85
N LEU A 247 -17.24 -10.84 -4.03
CA LEU A 247 -17.71 -9.89 -5.04
C LEU A 247 -16.94 -10.09 -6.36
N GLU A 248 -15.66 -10.39 -6.27
CA GLU A 248 -14.77 -10.58 -7.41
C GLU A 248 -14.15 -11.99 -7.39
N PRO A 249 -14.64 -12.95 -8.19
CA PRO A 249 -14.17 -14.33 -8.16
C PRO A 249 -12.66 -14.50 -8.32
N LYS A 250 -12.00 -13.65 -9.14
CA LYS A 250 -10.54 -13.65 -9.30
C LYS A 250 -9.81 -13.24 -8.02
N LEU A 251 -10.37 -12.34 -7.21
CA LEU A 251 -9.79 -12.02 -5.90
C LEU A 251 -9.84 -13.25 -4.98
N GLY A 252 -10.95 -13.98 -4.97
CA GLY A 252 -11.08 -15.20 -4.17
C GLY A 252 -10.13 -16.31 -4.62
N GLU A 253 -9.98 -16.51 -5.93
CA GLU A 253 -9.02 -17.47 -6.48
C GLU A 253 -7.58 -17.10 -6.09
N PHE A 254 -7.21 -15.83 -6.27
CA PHE A 254 -5.88 -15.36 -5.89
C PHE A 254 -5.62 -15.48 -4.39
N ALA A 255 -6.59 -15.11 -3.55
CA ALA A 255 -6.49 -15.24 -2.09
C ALA A 255 -6.27 -16.69 -1.64
N ALA A 256 -6.89 -17.65 -2.32
CA ALA A 256 -6.78 -19.07 -1.98
C ALA A 256 -5.46 -19.69 -2.46
N HIS A 257 -4.94 -19.24 -3.60
CA HIS A 257 -3.91 -19.97 -4.34
C HIS A 257 -2.55 -19.27 -4.46
N ALA A 258 -2.43 -17.98 -4.15
CA ALA A 258 -1.15 -17.27 -4.26
C ALA A 258 -0.01 -17.98 -3.50
N PRO A 259 1.25 -17.94 -3.95
CA PRO A 259 2.33 -18.64 -3.26
C PRO A 259 2.79 -17.90 -1.99
N TYR A 260 3.20 -18.64 -0.96
CA TYR A 260 3.76 -18.11 0.29
C TYR A 260 4.78 -19.08 0.92
N THR A 261 5.69 -18.56 1.75
CA THR A 261 6.88 -19.29 2.25
C THR A 261 6.91 -19.52 3.76
N TYR A 262 5.86 -19.08 4.48
CA TYR A 262 5.75 -19.21 5.93
C TYR A 262 4.74 -20.29 6.33
N ASP A 263 4.86 -20.80 7.56
CA ASP A 263 3.89 -21.74 8.13
C ASP A 263 2.63 -21.02 8.62
N GLY A 264 1.53 -21.77 8.70
CA GLY A 264 0.25 -21.29 9.23
C GLY A 264 -0.67 -20.68 8.17
N ASP A 265 -1.64 -19.92 8.64
CA ASP A 265 -2.67 -19.32 7.79
C ASP A 265 -2.12 -18.16 6.95
N ARG A 266 -2.61 -18.05 5.72
CA ARG A 266 -2.29 -16.96 4.81
C ARG A 266 -2.64 -15.62 5.44
N VAL A 267 -1.76 -14.65 5.27
CA VAL A 267 -2.05 -13.26 5.65
C VAL A 267 -2.49 -12.49 4.42
N LEU A 268 -3.72 -11.94 4.49
CA LEU A 268 -4.36 -11.19 3.42
C LEU A 268 -4.69 -9.78 3.88
N VAL A 269 -4.63 -8.82 2.96
CA VAL A 269 -5.13 -7.46 3.16
C VAL A 269 -6.06 -7.12 2.02
N TYR A 270 -7.35 -7.04 2.33
CA TYR A 270 -8.35 -6.57 1.39
C TYR A 270 -8.51 -5.07 1.51
N ALA A 271 -8.78 -4.39 0.39
CA ALA A 271 -9.19 -2.99 0.42
C ALA A 271 -10.33 -2.71 -0.56
N GLY A 272 -11.28 -1.88 -0.13
CA GLY A 272 -12.30 -1.26 -0.97
C GLY A 272 -11.93 0.19 -1.19
N ALA A 273 -11.89 0.61 -2.46
CA ALA A 273 -11.50 1.95 -2.86
C ALA A 273 -12.67 2.66 -3.55
N LEU A 274 -12.86 3.93 -3.19
CA LEU A 274 -13.87 4.82 -3.73
C LEU A 274 -13.19 6.02 -4.37
N SER A 275 -13.45 6.23 -5.65
CA SER A 275 -13.04 7.43 -6.40
C SER A 275 -14.27 8.19 -6.88
N ARG A 276 -14.07 9.27 -7.64
CA ARG A 276 -15.18 10.02 -8.26
C ARG A 276 -15.93 9.24 -9.34
N SER A 277 -15.28 8.27 -9.99
CA SER A 277 -15.80 7.59 -11.17
C SER A 277 -16.06 6.10 -10.97
N GLU A 278 -15.46 5.49 -9.96
CA GLU A 278 -15.54 4.05 -9.73
C GLU A 278 -15.35 3.66 -8.26
N GLU A 279 -15.94 2.52 -7.94
CA GLU A 279 -15.60 1.68 -6.80
C GLU A 279 -14.83 0.47 -7.30
N TYR A 280 -13.80 0.07 -6.58
CA TYR A 280 -12.99 -1.09 -6.95
C TYR A 280 -12.30 -1.71 -5.73
N TYR A 281 -11.84 -2.95 -5.89
CA TYR A 281 -11.25 -3.71 -4.80
C TYR A 281 -9.78 -4.04 -5.05
N LYS A 282 -9.07 -4.31 -3.96
CA LYS A 282 -7.66 -4.70 -3.96
C LYS A 282 -7.46 -5.88 -3.03
N LEU A 283 -6.46 -6.69 -3.35
CA LEU A 283 -5.96 -7.73 -2.48
C LEU A 283 -4.45 -7.72 -2.47
N ALA A 284 -3.88 -7.63 -1.28
CA ALA A 284 -2.49 -7.87 -0.99
C ALA A 284 -2.37 -9.21 -0.25
N THR A 285 -1.57 -10.15 -0.76
CA THR A 285 -1.28 -11.43 -0.13
C THR A 285 0.19 -11.51 0.24
N TYR A 286 0.49 -11.83 1.50
CA TYR A 286 1.87 -11.97 1.93
C TYR A 286 2.45 -13.26 1.37
N HIS A 287 3.53 -13.13 0.61
CA HIS A 287 4.38 -14.24 0.19
C HIS A 287 5.40 -14.58 1.28
N GLN A 288 6.06 -13.56 1.83
CA GLN A 288 7.07 -13.67 2.87
C GLN A 288 6.69 -12.73 4.02
N LEU A 289 6.84 -13.21 5.26
CA LEU A 289 6.75 -12.37 6.45
C LEU A 289 8.17 -12.03 6.91
N ALA A 290 8.41 -10.76 7.26
CA ALA A 290 9.66 -10.39 7.92
C ALA A 290 9.81 -11.21 9.20
N THR A 291 11.03 -11.61 9.56
CA THR A 291 11.30 -12.45 10.74
C THR A 291 10.77 -11.80 12.04
N ALA A 292 10.75 -10.46 12.12
CA ALA A 292 10.18 -9.69 13.23
C ALA A 292 8.63 -9.55 13.20
N ALA A 293 7.97 -10.00 12.12
CA ALA A 293 6.52 -9.98 11.97
C ALA A 293 5.83 -11.28 12.43
N HIS A 294 6.60 -12.34 12.73
CA HIS A 294 6.08 -13.60 13.28
C HIS A 294 5.29 -13.40 14.59
N ASP A 295 5.58 -12.36 15.38
CA ASP A 295 4.92 -12.11 16.66
C ASP A 295 3.61 -11.29 16.57
N ARG A 296 3.13 -10.93 15.37
CA ARG A 296 2.05 -9.94 15.19
C ARG A 296 0.75 -10.48 14.61
N ILE A 297 0.55 -11.79 14.60
CA ILE A 297 -0.76 -12.40 14.31
C ILE A 297 -1.48 -12.57 15.64
N ARG A 298 -2.45 -11.70 15.93
CA ARG A 298 -3.42 -11.98 17.00
C ARG A 298 -4.31 -13.10 16.48
N THR A 299 -4.23 -14.28 17.07
CA THR A 299 -5.23 -15.33 16.86
C THR A 299 -6.60 -14.76 17.23
N ALA A 300 -7.57 -14.92 16.33
CA ALA A 300 -8.97 -14.69 16.67
C ALA A 300 -9.30 -15.65 17.83
N SER A 301 -9.63 -15.07 18.98
CA SER A 301 -10.32 -15.77 20.07
C SER A 301 -11.81 -15.70 19.81
#